data_AF-A0A7V7DAN5-F1
#
_entry.id   AF-A0A7V7DAN5-F1
#
_cell.length_a   1.000
_cell.length_b   1.000
_cell.length_c   1.000
_cell.angle_alpha   90.00
_cell.angle_beta   90.00
_cell.angle_gamma   90.00
#
_symmetry.space_group_name_H-M   'P 1'
#
loop_
_entity.id
_entity.type
_entity.pdbx_description
1 polymer ?
#
loop_
_entity_poly.entity_id
_entity_poly.type
_entity_poly.pdbx_seq_one_letter_code
_entity_poly.pdbx_strand_id
1 'polypeptide(L)' 'MSKDKFKIMLDLQKVNELNEEGCAACGRKFTLGETVVLACGAWEGPPKYVHENEAVYDTRTSTYMERSCYEASRGG' A
#
# COMPACT_ATOMS: atom_id res chain seq x y z
N MET A 1 -14.48 -4.77 -8.37
CA MET A 1 -13.12 -4.79 -8.96
C MET A 1 -12.31 -5.85 -8.23
N SER A 2 -11.48 -6.65 -8.91
CA SER A 2 -10.67 -7.69 -8.23
C SER A 2 -9.50 -7.06 -7.47
N LYS A 3 -9.25 -7.51 -6.22
CA LYS A 3 -8.17 -7.02 -5.34
C LYS A 3 -6.77 -7.08 -5.98
N ASP A 4 -6.57 -7.99 -6.92
CA ASP A 4 -5.28 -8.23 -7.56
C ASP A 4 -4.85 -7.08 -8.50
N LYS A 5 -5.79 -6.22 -8.92
CA LYS A 5 -5.48 -5.06 -9.77
C LYS A 5 -4.62 -4.00 -9.09
N PHE A 6 -4.59 -4.00 -7.75
CA PHE A 6 -3.80 -3.04 -6.97
C PHE A 6 -2.52 -3.66 -6.40
N LYS A 7 -2.27 -4.94 -6.68
CA LYS A 7 -1.17 -5.73 -6.13
C LYS A 7 -0.11 -5.96 -7.19
N ILE A 8 1.14 -5.64 -6.89
CA ILE A 8 2.28 -5.92 -7.77
C ILE A 8 3.42 -6.55 -6.99
N MET A 9 4.10 -7.51 -7.61
CA MET A 9 5.41 -7.95 -7.16
C MET A 9 6.45 -6.98 -7.71
N LEU A 10 7.35 -6.52 -6.85
CA LEU A 10 8.35 -5.56 -7.23
C LEU A 10 9.44 -6.21 -8.08
N ASP A 11 9.67 -5.65 -9.26
CA ASP A 11 10.84 -5.89 -10.08
C ASP A 11 11.92 -4.83 -9.82
N LEU A 12 13.07 -4.95 -10.48
CA LEU A 12 14.18 -4.02 -10.33
C LEU A 12 13.82 -2.59 -10.72
N GLN A 13 12.99 -2.42 -11.76
CA GLN A 13 12.57 -1.09 -12.21
C GLN A 13 11.71 -0.42 -11.13
N LYS A 14 10.72 -1.14 -10.61
CA LYS A 14 9.80 -0.63 -9.60
C LYS A 14 10.48 -0.35 -8.26
N VAL A 15 11.45 -1.18 -7.86
CA VAL A 15 12.27 -0.88 -6.68
C VAL A 15 12.99 0.44 -6.87
N ASN A 16 13.65 0.67 -8.01
CA ASN A 16 14.38 1.93 -8.25
C ASN A 16 13.45 3.15 -8.28
N GLU A 17 12.25 3.03 -8.87
CA GLU A 17 11.25 4.10 -8.90
C GLU A 17 10.70 4.44 -7.51
N LEU A 18 10.49 3.43 -6.66
CA LEU A 18 9.83 3.59 -5.36
C LEU A 18 10.79 3.74 -4.19
N ASN A 19 12.09 3.44 -4.36
CA ASN A 19 13.03 3.42 -3.24
C ASN A 19 13.33 4.80 -2.66
N GLU A 20 13.19 5.88 -3.41
CA GLU A 20 13.39 7.22 -2.85
C GLU A 20 12.37 7.50 -1.74
N GLU A 21 11.09 7.20 -2.00
CA GLU A 21 9.99 7.36 -1.05
C GLU A 21 9.96 6.24 0.01
N GLY A 22 10.06 4.98 -0.42
CA GLY A 22 9.84 3.81 0.43
C GLY A 22 8.37 3.60 0.79
N CYS A 23 8.12 2.66 1.70
CA CYS A 23 6.77 2.34 2.15
C CYS A 23 6.23 3.44 3.06
N ALA A 24 5.16 4.12 2.63
CA ALA A 24 4.52 5.19 3.39
C ALA A 24 3.91 4.73 4.73
N ALA A 25 3.63 3.44 4.89
CA ALA A 25 3.03 2.89 6.11
C ALA A 25 4.07 2.49 7.17
N CYS A 26 5.14 1.80 6.79
CA CYS A 26 6.13 1.27 7.74
C CYS A 26 7.49 1.99 7.72
N GLY A 27 7.69 2.94 6.80
CA GLY A 27 8.93 3.70 6.65
C GLY A 27 10.13 2.90 6.12
N ARG A 28 9.95 1.61 5.80
CA ARG A 28 11.01 0.75 5.25
C ARG A 28 11.12 0.91 3.75
N LYS A 29 12.33 0.71 3.23
CA LYS A 29 12.60 0.62 1.80
C LYS A 29 11.99 -0.64 1.19
N PHE A 30 11.84 -0.62 -0.12
CA PHE A 30 11.30 -1.74 -0.87
C PHE A 30 12.44 -2.65 -1.35
N THR A 31 12.17 -3.95 -1.39
CA THR A 31 13.12 -4.98 -1.83
C THR A 31 12.57 -5.71 -3.06
N LEU A 32 13.47 -6.17 -3.92
CA LEU A 32 13.15 -6.96 -5.10
C LEU A 32 12.37 -8.23 -4.69
N GLY A 33 11.28 -8.52 -5.40
CA GLY A 33 10.43 -9.68 -5.15
C GLY A 33 9.43 -9.52 -4.00
N GLU A 34 9.47 -8.40 -3.25
CA GLU A 34 8.42 -8.09 -2.30
C GLU A 34 7.10 -7.79 -3.02
N THR A 35 6.00 -8.04 -2.33
CA THR A 35 4.69 -7.70 -2.84
C THR A 35 4.15 -6.45 -2.15
N VAL A 36 3.72 -5.50 -2.97
CA VAL A 36 3.15 -4.23 -2.52
C VAL A 36 1.76 -4.05 -3.09
N VAL A 37 0.97 -3.24 -2.40
CA VAL A 37 -0.37 -2.85 -2.83
C VAL A 37 -0.48 -1.34 -2.89
N LEU A 38 -1.24 -0.84 -3.86
CA LEU A 38 -1.61 0.56 -3.93
C LEU A 38 -2.75 0.82 -2.93
N ALA A 39 -2.45 1.56 -1.85
CA ALA A 39 -3.38 1.83 -0.76
C ALA A 39 -3.67 3.32 -0.60
N CYS A 40 -4.81 3.66 -0.01
CA CYS A 40 -5.06 4.98 0.57
C CYS A 40 -4.65 4.97 2.04
N GLY A 41 -4.25 6.10 2.61
CA GLY A 41 -3.87 6.18 4.02
C GLY A 41 -3.95 7.60 4.56
N ALA A 42 -3.41 7.79 5.77
CA ALA A 42 -3.41 9.09 6.46
C ALA A 42 -2.43 10.12 5.87
N TRP A 43 -1.76 9.80 4.76
CA TRP A 43 -0.90 10.75 4.05
C TRP A 43 -1.73 11.65 3.13
N GLU A 44 -1.18 12.83 2.86
CA GLU A 44 -1.77 13.76 1.89
C GLU A 44 -1.51 13.28 0.45
N GLY A 45 -2.53 13.40 -0.40
CA GLY A 45 -2.42 13.16 -1.84
C GLY A 45 -2.93 11.79 -2.30
N PRO A 46 -2.44 11.29 -3.44
CA PRO A 46 -2.96 10.07 -4.08
C PRO A 46 -2.60 8.79 -3.31
N PRO A 47 -3.21 7.65 -3.69
CA PRO A 47 -2.81 6.35 -3.18
C PRO A 47 -1.31 6.07 -3.40
N LYS A 48 -0.68 5.40 -2.44
CA LYS A 48 0.75 5.07 -2.45
C LYS A 48 0.97 3.57 -2.36
N TYR A 49 2.11 3.11 -2.87
CA TYR A 49 2.51 1.72 -2.68
C TYR A 49 2.95 1.51 -1.24
N VAL A 50 2.43 0.45 -0.64
CA VAL A 50 2.82 -0.01 0.70
C VAL A 50 2.99 -1.51 0.70
N HIS A 51 3.78 -2.04 1.63
CA HIS A 51 3.89 -3.49 1.82
C HIS A 51 2.51 -4.09 2.06
N GLU A 52 2.22 -5.24 1.43
CA GLU A 52 0.90 -5.89 1.52
C GLU A 52 0.43 -6.09 2.98
N ASN A 53 1.35 -6.40 3.89
CA ASN A 53 1.03 -6.62 5.31
C ASN A 53 0.59 -5.33 6.05
N GLU A 54 0.92 -4.16 5.51
CA GLU A 54 0.59 -2.84 6.08
C GLU A 54 -0.74 -2.29 5.57
N ALA A 55 -1.46 -3.07 4.74
CA ALA A 55 -2.73 -2.66 4.16
C ALA A 55 -3.82 -3.73 4.34
N VAL A 56 -5.06 -3.28 4.34
CA VAL A 56 -6.27 -4.09 4.41
C VAL A 56 -7.13 -3.77 3.20
N TYR A 57 -7.65 -4.79 2.53
CA TYR A 57 -8.60 -4.58 1.44
C TYR A 57 -9.97 -4.20 2.01
N ASP A 58 -10.40 -2.96 1.81
CA ASP A 58 -11.74 -2.50 2.20
C ASP A 58 -12.73 -2.87 1.09
N THR A 59 -13.58 -3.85 1.37
CA THR A 59 -14.60 -4.33 0.42
C THR A 59 -15.67 -3.28 0.12
N ARG A 60 -15.90 -2.32 1.03
CA ARG A 60 -16.88 -1.24 0.84
C ARG A 60 -16.45 -0.26 -0.24
N THR A 61 -15.17 0.12 -0.23
CA THR A 61 -14.58 1.05 -1.19
C THR A 61 -13.88 0.34 -2.35
N SER A 62 -13.76 -0.98 -2.29
CA SER A 62 -13.06 -1.82 -3.27
C SER A 62 -11.59 -1.42 -3.51
N THR A 63 -10.93 -0.85 -2.50
CA THR A 63 -9.51 -0.42 -2.53
C THR A 63 -8.75 -0.94 -1.30
N TYR A 64 -7.42 -0.90 -1.35
CA TYR A 64 -6.61 -1.10 -0.14
C TYR A 64 -6.59 0.19 0.68
N MET A 65 -6.68 0.03 1.99
CA MET A 65 -6.49 1.06 3.00
C MET A 65 -5.28 0.68 3.85
N GLU A 66 -4.45 1.66 4.21
CA GLU A 66 -3.42 1.49 5.23
C GLU A 66 -4.07 0.99 6.53
N ARG A 67 -3.44 -0.02 7.15
CA ARG A 67 -4.05 -0.79 8.24
C ARG A 67 -4.47 0.10 9.41
N SER A 68 -3.61 1.01 9.86
CA SER A 68 -3.90 1.90 11.01
C SER A 68 -5.04 2.86 10.68
N CYS A 69 -5.07 3.40 9.46
CA CYS A 69 -6.15 4.25 8.96
C CYS A 69 -7.48 3.47 8.87
N TYR A 70 -7.44 2.24 8.38
CA TYR A 70 -8.60 1.35 8.32
C TYR A 70 -9.15 1.07 9.73
N GLU A 71 -8.29 0.76 10.69
CA GLU A 71 -8.65 0.51 12.09
C GLU A 71 -9.25 1.76 12.75
N ALA A 72 -8.63 2.93 12.56
CA ALA A 72 -9.16 4.21 13.05
C ALA A 72 -10.55 4.53 12.48
N SER A 73 -10.80 4.20 11.20
CA SER A 73 -12.10 4.43 10.54
C SER A 73 -13.23 3.53 11.04
N ARG A 74 -12.92 2.45 11.74
CA ARG A 74 -13.89 1.48 12.29
C ARG A 74 -14.22 1.72 13.77
N GLY A 75 -13.45 2.58 14.44
CA GLY A 75 -13.63 2.94 15.85
C GLY A 75 -14.56 4.12 16.10
N GLY A 76 -15.29 4.60 15.09
CA GLY A 76 -16.25 5.71 15.17
C GLY A 76 -17.69 5.27 14.95
#